data_AF-A0AAN0IYQ3-F1
#
_entry.id   AF-A0AAN0IYQ3-F1
#
_cell.length_a   1.000
_cell.length_b   1.000
_cell.length_c   1.000
_cell.angle_alpha   90.00
_cell.angle_beta   90.00
_cell.angle_gamma   90.00
#
_symmetry.space_group_name_H-M   'P 1'
#
loop_
_entity.id
_entity.type
_entity.pdbx_description
1 polymer ?
#
loop_
_entity_poly.entity_id
_entity_poly.type
_entity_poly.pdbx_seq_one_letter_code
_entity_poly.pdbx_strand_id
1 'polypeptide(L)'
;MKLCGFVDGMRLYNTLHKRFLKIIFISFEEGTAYYPVFLEEYSVAHLKDHIAEKFSIESSLISSVLLKHKNENLLVVHDTVLETINNEEFFIATKDESAADGSIKIIMKHV
;
A
#
# COMPACT_ATOMS: atom_id res chain seq x y z
N MET A 1 4.21 -5.74 -27.22
CA MET A 1 3.70 -7.10 -26.95
C MET A 1 2.21 -7.11 -27.29
N LYS A 2 1.78 -7.84 -28.33
CA LYS A 2 0.35 -7.89 -28.75
C LYS A 2 -0.38 -8.90 -27.87
N LEU A 3 -1.24 -8.44 -26.96
CA LEU A 3 -2.25 -9.27 -26.29
C LEU A 3 -3.25 -9.71 -27.37
N CYS A 4 -3.11 -10.94 -27.89
CA CYS A 4 -3.92 -11.43 -29.01
C CYS A 4 -4.37 -12.87 -28.77
N GLY A 5 -5.44 -13.02 -27.99
CA GLY A 5 -6.20 -14.27 -27.89
C GLY A 5 -7.24 -14.24 -26.77
N PHE A 6 -8.37 -14.94 -26.96
CA PHE A 6 -9.39 -15.14 -25.91
C PHE A 6 -8.79 -15.71 -24.61
N VAL A 7 -7.78 -16.59 -24.75
CA VAL A 7 -7.05 -17.18 -23.63
C VAL A 7 -6.21 -16.14 -22.89
N ASP A 8 -5.58 -15.20 -23.59
CA ASP A 8 -4.82 -14.11 -22.96
C ASP A 8 -5.77 -13.09 -22.30
N GLY A 9 -6.93 -12.85 -22.91
CA GLY A 9 -8.01 -12.08 -22.30
C GLY A 9 -8.55 -12.72 -21.01
N MET A 10 -8.75 -14.04 -21.00
CA MET A 10 -9.14 -14.80 -19.80
C MET A 10 -8.03 -14.85 -18.75
N ARG A 11 -6.76 -14.94 -19.14
CA ARG A 11 -5.63 -14.87 -18.21
C ARG A 11 -5.51 -13.49 -17.60
N LEU A 12 -5.62 -12.42 -18.39
CA LEU A 12 -5.65 -11.06 -17.91
C LEU A 12 -6.85 -10.84 -16.97
N TYR A 13 -8.04 -11.28 -17.38
CA TYR A 13 -9.25 -11.23 -16.55
C TYR A 13 -9.07 -11.99 -15.25
N ASN A 14 -8.57 -13.23 -15.27
CA ASN A 14 -8.33 -14.03 -14.07
C ASN A 14 -7.19 -13.50 -13.20
N THR A 15 -6.18 -12.86 -13.77
CA THR A 15 -5.12 -12.16 -13.02
C THR A 15 -5.69 -10.93 -12.32
N LEU A 16 -6.55 -10.16 -13.00
CA LEU A 16 -7.23 -8.98 -12.45
C LEU A 16 -8.37 -9.35 -11.49
N HIS A 17 -9.00 -10.52 -11.68
CA HIS A 17 -10.14 -11.05 -10.90
C HIS A 17 -9.75 -12.26 -10.06
N LYS A 18 -8.47 -12.44 -9.73
CA LYS A 18 -8.07 -13.40 -8.70
C LYS A 18 -8.78 -12.95 -7.43
N ARG A 19 -9.88 -13.65 -7.09
CA ARG A 19 -10.85 -13.38 -6.02
C ARG A 19 -10.27 -13.20 -4.61
N PHE A 20 -8.96 -13.27 -4.45
CA PHE A 20 -8.25 -13.27 -3.17
C PHE A 20 -7.26 -12.10 -3.03
N LEU A 21 -7.13 -11.24 -4.04
CA LEU A 21 -6.28 -10.05 -3.98
C LEU A 21 -7.06 -8.89 -3.38
N LYS A 22 -6.68 -8.46 -2.17
CA LYS A 22 -7.13 -7.16 -1.67
C LYS A 22 -6.33 -6.06 -2.36
N ILE A 23 -7.03 -5.03 -2.79
CA ILE A 23 -6.45 -3.84 -3.41
C ILE A 23 -6.73 -2.69 -2.46
N ILE A 24 -5.69 -1.93 -2.13
CA ILE A 24 -5.85 -0.64 -1.44
C ILE A 24 -5.35 0.46 -2.36
N PHE A 25 -5.88 1.66 -2.19
CA PHE A 25 -5.57 2.81 -3.02
C PHE A 25 -4.81 3.83 -2.17
N ILE A 26 -3.57 4.16 -2.54
CA ILE A 26 -2.72 5.07 -1.78
C ILE A 26 -2.40 6.31 -2.63
N SER A 27 -2.67 7.49 -2.10
CA SER A 27 -2.13 8.76 -2.59
C SER A 27 -0.89 9.13 -1.79
N PHE A 28 0.18 9.59 -2.44
CA PHE A 28 1.45 9.93 -1.79
C PHE A 28 1.62 11.43 -1.52
N GLU A 29 0.70 12.24 -2.07
CA GLU A 29 0.55 13.67 -1.81
C GLU A 29 -0.96 14.00 -1.72
N GLU A 30 -1.34 15.02 -0.96
CA GLU A 30 -2.74 15.40 -0.85
C GLU A 30 -3.23 16.01 -2.18
N GLY A 31 -4.35 15.50 -2.70
CA GLY A 31 -4.91 15.95 -3.99
C GLY A 31 -4.29 15.31 -5.23
N THR A 32 -3.37 14.35 -5.09
CA THR A 32 -2.82 13.59 -6.23
C THR A 32 -3.61 12.32 -6.56
N ALA A 33 -3.23 11.67 -7.65
CA ALA A 33 -3.83 10.41 -8.06
C ALA A 33 -3.57 9.29 -7.04
N TYR A 34 -4.55 8.41 -6.87
CA TYR A 34 -4.39 7.20 -6.08
C TYR A 34 -3.73 6.10 -6.92
N TYR A 35 -2.79 5.40 -6.31
CA TYR A 35 -2.13 4.25 -6.90
C TYR A 35 -2.65 2.97 -6.25
N PRO A 36 -3.03 1.97 -7.06
CA PRO A 36 -3.43 0.67 -6.52
C PRO A 36 -2.21 -0.07 -5.98
N VAL A 37 -2.32 -0.56 -4.76
CA VAL A 37 -1.39 -1.50 -4.14
C VAL A 37 -2.10 -2.82 -3.97
N PHE A 38 -1.56 -3.84 -4.65
CA PHE A 38 -2.08 -5.20 -4.62
C PHE A 38 -1.47 -5.95 -3.43
N LEU A 39 -2.29 -6.26 -2.45
CA LEU A 39 -1.91 -7.08 -1.30
C LEU A 39 -2.09 -8.55 -1.68
N GLU A 40 -1.17 -9.08 -2.51
CA GLU A 40 -1.16 -10.51 -2.88
C GLU A 40 -0.84 -11.38 -1.66
N GLU A 41 0.07 -10.88 -0.83
CA GLU A 41 0.45 -11.39 0.47
C GLU A 41 0.18 -10.27 1.48
N TYR A 42 -0.43 -10.58 2.63
CA TYR A 42 -0.68 -9.62 3.71
C TYR A 42 0.62 -9.30 4.46
N SER A 43 1.63 -8.84 3.73
CA SER A 43 2.99 -8.60 4.21
C SER A 43 3.26 -7.10 4.25
N VAL A 44 3.56 -6.60 5.44
CA VAL A 44 4.01 -5.21 5.63
C VAL A 44 5.34 -4.98 4.93
N ALA A 45 6.20 -6.00 4.78
CA ALA A 45 7.42 -5.87 4.01
C ALA A 45 7.13 -5.54 2.54
N HIS A 46 6.19 -6.27 1.93
CA HIS A 46 5.76 -5.99 0.55
C HIS A 46 5.13 -4.60 0.42
N LEU A 47 4.29 -4.20 1.39
CA LEU A 47 3.72 -2.86 1.42
C LEU A 47 4.82 -1.77 1.51
N LYS A 48 5.84 -1.98 2.35
CA LYS A 48 6.98 -1.06 2.46
C LYS A 48 7.72 -0.93 1.14
N ASP A 49 7.92 -2.02 0.41
CA ASP A 49 8.59 -1.98 -0.89
C ASP A 49 7.80 -1.14 -1.92
N HIS A 50 6.48 -1.33 -2.00
CA HIS A 50 5.61 -0.51 -2.88
C HIS A 50 5.65 0.97 -2.53
N ILE A 51 5.60 1.29 -1.23
CA ILE A 51 5.64 2.68 -0.75
C ILE A 51 7.02 3.30 -0.98
N ALA A 52 8.09 2.53 -0.74
CA ALA A 52 9.47 2.94 -0.94
C ALA A 52 9.75 3.30 -2.41
N GLU A 53 9.28 2.46 -3.35
CA GLU A 53 9.38 2.73 -4.78
C GLU A 53 8.72 4.07 -5.14
N LYS A 54 7.51 4.34 -4.63
CA LYS A 54 6.79 5.58 -4.91
C LYS A 54 7.42 6.81 -4.30
N PHE A 55 7.98 6.69 -3.10
CA PHE A 55 8.73 7.78 -2.47
C PHE A 55 10.18 7.90 -2.94
N SER A 56 10.66 7.01 -3.82
CA SER A 56 12.06 6.96 -4.27
C SER A 56 13.06 6.87 -3.10
N ILE A 57 12.74 6.04 -2.10
CA ILE A 57 13.58 5.76 -0.92
C ILE A 57 13.89 4.27 -0.83
N GLU A 58 14.89 3.89 -0.04
CA GLU A 58 15.12 2.48 0.27
C GLU A 58 14.08 1.97 1.28
N SER A 59 13.54 0.77 1.07
CA SER A 59 12.57 0.18 2.00
C SER A 59 13.16 -0.15 3.37
N SER A 60 14.49 -0.34 3.44
CA SER A 60 15.27 -0.49 4.67
C SER A 60 15.17 0.72 5.60
N LEU A 61 14.99 1.92 5.04
CA LEU A 61 14.83 3.17 5.82
C LEU A 61 13.45 3.26 6.47
N ILE A 62 12.46 2.53 5.96
CA ILE A 62 11.11 2.52 6.51
C ILE A 62 11.08 1.64 7.76
N SER A 63 11.16 2.26 8.94
CA SER A 63 11.11 1.55 10.21
C SER A 63 9.72 0.97 10.47
N SER A 64 8.66 1.74 10.24
CA SER A 64 7.29 1.30 10.43
C SER A 64 6.28 2.00 9.52
N VAL A 65 5.15 1.31 9.31
CA VAL A 65 3.94 1.87 8.69
C VAL A 65 2.91 2.03 9.79
N LEU A 66 2.30 3.21 9.89
CA LEU A 66 1.33 3.58 10.89
C LEU A 66 0.00 3.90 10.21
N LEU A 67 -1.10 3.41 10.76
CA LEU A 67 -2.45 3.78 10.35
C LEU A 67 -2.98 4.85 11.29
N LYS A 68 -3.36 6.00 10.74
CA LYS A 68 -3.99 7.10 11.46
C LYS A 68 -5.49 6.94 11.46
N HIS A 69 -6.05 6.69 12.63
CA HIS A 69 -7.47 6.47 12.84
C HIS A 69 -8.21 7.82 12.99
N LYS A 70 -9.55 7.81 12.85
CA LYS A 70 -10.38 9.05 12.88
C LYS A 70 -10.28 9.84 14.19
N ASN A 71 -9.87 9.19 15.28
CA ASN A 71 -9.63 9.80 16.58
C ASN A 71 -8.18 10.26 16.76
N GLU A 72 -7.42 10.44 15.68
CA GLU A 72 -6.02 10.86 15.65
C GLU A 72 -5.02 9.85 16.26
N ASN A 73 -5.48 8.69 16.72
CA ASN A 73 -4.61 7.64 17.22
C ASN A 73 -3.83 6.98 16.07
N LEU A 74 -2.56 6.69 16.33
CA LEU A 74 -1.67 5.97 15.42
C LEU A 74 -1.58 4.50 15.86
N LEU A 75 -1.89 3.59 14.93
CA LEU A 75 -1.74 2.15 15.11
C LEU A 75 -0.58 1.66 14.25
N VAL A 76 0.34 0.86 14.79
CA VAL A 76 1.38 0.21 13.99
C VAL A 76 0.73 -0.85 13.10
N VAL A 77 0.96 -0.77 11.81
CA VAL A 77 0.47 -1.75 10.84
C VAL A 77 1.38 -2.97 10.90
N HIS A 78 0.77 -4.10 11.27
CA HIS A 78 1.35 -5.44 11.17
C HIS A 78 0.63 -6.22 10.07
N ASP A 79 1.18 -7.38 9.69
CA ASP A 79 0.58 -8.28 8.70
C ASP A 79 -0.88 -8.61 9.01
N THR A 80 -1.19 -8.87 10.30
CA THR A 80 -2.56 -9.11 10.78
C THR A 80 -3.47 -7.88 10.66
N VAL A 81 -2.93 -6.66 10.73
CA VAL A 81 -3.70 -5.43 10.52
C VAL A 81 -4.04 -5.29 9.03
N LEU A 82 -3.11 -5.62 8.12
CA LEU A 82 -3.39 -5.63 6.69
C LEU A 82 -4.51 -6.62 6.31
N GLU A 83 -4.59 -7.76 6.99
CA GLU A 83 -5.70 -8.71 6.83
C GLU A 83 -7.06 -8.09 7.19
N THR A 84 -7.10 -7.14 8.14
CA THR A 84 -8.36 -6.52 8.59
C THR A 84 -8.81 -5.34 7.72
N ILE A 85 -7.90 -4.75 6.93
CA ILE A 85 -8.22 -3.66 6.00
C ILE A 85 -9.21 -4.16 4.94
N ASN A 86 -10.27 -3.40 4.66
CA ASN A 86 -11.25 -3.83 3.66
C ASN A 86 -10.66 -3.71 2.24
N ASN A 87 -11.22 -4.48 1.31
CA ASN A 87 -10.89 -4.33 -0.09
C ASN A 87 -11.35 -2.97 -0.60
N GLU A 88 -10.56 -2.36 -1.49
CA GLU A 88 -10.83 -1.08 -2.16
C GLU A 88 -10.90 0.13 -1.21
N GLU A 89 -10.14 0.10 -0.11
CA GLU A 89 -10.01 1.26 0.78
C GLU A 89 -8.99 2.30 0.29
N PHE A 90 -9.23 3.57 0.63
CA PHE A 90 -8.44 4.71 0.20
C PHE A 90 -7.66 5.34 1.34
N PHE A 91 -6.38 5.59 1.09
CA PHE A 91 -5.43 6.13 2.05
C PHE A 91 -4.60 7.26 1.44
N ILE A 92 -4.16 8.18 2.30
CA ILE A 92 -3.10 9.14 2.01
C ILE A 92 -1.88 8.74 2.83
N ALA A 93 -0.78 8.43 2.17
CA ALA A 93 0.50 8.13 2.81
C ALA A 93 1.35 9.39 2.92
N THR A 94 1.93 9.61 4.08
CA THR A 94 2.85 10.73 4.36
C THR A 94 4.11 10.21 5.04
N LYS A 95 5.25 10.84 4.76
CA LYS A 95 6.52 10.53 5.41
C LYS A 95 6.65 11.33 6.70
N ASP A 96 7.04 10.65 7.77
CA ASP A 96 7.47 11.23 9.03
C ASP A 96 8.96 10.91 9.22
N GLU A 97 9.78 11.95 9.05
CA GLU A 97 11.26 11.91 9.10
C GLU A 97 11.79 12.42 10.46
N SER A 98 10.96 12.42 11.50
CA SER A 98 11.31 12.96 12.82
C SER A 98 12.34 12.12 13.60
N ALA A 99 12.72 10.95 13.11
CA ALA A 99 13.61 10.05 13.84
C ALA A 99 15.08 10.47 13.69
N ALA A 100 15.77 10.58 14.83
CA ALA A 100 17.16 11.03 14.88
C ALA A 100 18.18 10.06 14.25
N ASP A 101 17.79 8.80 14.04
CA ASP A 101 18.59 7.75 13.40
C ASP A 101 18.47 7.74 11.86
N GLY A 102 17.70 8.67 11.29
CA GLY A 102 17.43 8.73 9.85
C GLY A 102 16.39 7.74 9.38
N SER A 103 15.73 7.01 10.29
CA SER A 103 14.63 6.13 9.94
C SER A 103 13.36 6.92 9.61
N ILE A 104 12.59 6.41 8.66
CA ILE A 104 11.36 7.04 8.17
C ILE A 104 10.17 6.22 8.65
N LYS A 105 9.16 6.89 9.17
CA LYS A 105 7.85 6.29 9.43
C LYS A 105 6.90 6.71 8.34
N ILE A 106 6.06 5.78 7.89
CA ILE A 106 5.00 6.10 6.93
C ILE A 106 3.68 6.19 7.70
N ILE A 107 2.97 7.29 7.57
CA ILE A 107 1.65 7.48 8.17
C ILE A 107 0.61 7.40 7.06
N MET A 108 -0.25 6.39 7.11
CA MET A 108 -1.40 6.19 6.24
C MET A 108 -2.66 6.70 6.93
N LYS A 109 -3.34 7.69 6.33
CA LYS A 109 -4.59 8.26 6.82
C LYS A 109 -5.74 7.83 5.92
N HIS A 110 -6.82 7.32 6.51
CA HIS A 110 -8.07 7.09 5.76
C HIS A 110 -8.66 8.40 5.22
N VAL A 111 -9.24 8.31 4.02
CA VAL A 111 -10.04 9.37 3.40
C VAL A 111 -11.51 9.19 3.71
#